data_AF-A0A2T4CJR1-F1
#
_entry.id   AF-A0A2T4CJR1-F1
#
_cell.length_a   1.000
_cell.length_b   1.000
_cell.length_c   1.000
_cell.angle_alpha   90.00
_cell.angle_beta   90.00
_cell.angle_gamma   90.00
#
_symmetry.space_group_name_H-M   'P 1'
#
loop_
_entity.id
_entity.type
_entity.pdbx_description
1 polymer ?
#
loop_
_entity_poly.entity_id
_entity_poly.type
_entity_poly.pdbx_seq_one_letter_code
_entity_poly.pdbx_strand_id
1 'polypeptide(L)'
;RTVYQSTLPYGCIPDGPVDLFHQFLTHAHTQWLELCRRAGECLSQRRFEQLKSQGKSPETINDLAKDAQRLAGLRLSLASQISEARKFIEDNKTMKDDPDGNRQSVLKFLAEDFESGIKTKLDELEQMARDLLQIVSKSVYYLYRRCMLTEYRSLRGVQSARRELRRN
;
A
#
# COMPACT_ATOMS: atom_id res chain seq x y z
N ARG A 1 -9.28 -41.18 27.58
CA ARG A 1 -9.05 -39.72 27.72
C ARG A 1 -8.57 -39.22 26.36
N THR A 2 -9.48 -38.77 25.51
CA THR A 2 -9.18 -38.33 24.14
C THR A 2 -8.79 -36.86 24.19
N VAL A 3 -7.53 -36.57 23.83
CA VAL A 3 -7.00 -35.20 23.72
C VAL A 3 -7.34 -34.71 22.32
N TYR A 4 -8.25 -33.74 22.22
CA TYR A 4 -8.51 -33.05 20.97
C TYR A 4 -7.43 -31.98 20.77
N GLN A 5 -6.47 -32.25 19.88
CA GLN A 5 -5.54 -31.23 19.39
C GLN A 5 -6.16 -30.55 18.17
N SER A 6 -6.52 -29.28 18.35
CA SER A 6 -6.96 -28.41 17.27
C SER A 6 -5.75 -28.02 16.39
N THR A 7 -5.88 -28.18 15.08
CA THR A 7 -4.90 -27.74 14.07
C THR A 7 -5.05 -26.28 13.68
N LEU A 8 -5.92 -25.51 14.36
CA LEU A 8 -6.07 -24.07 14.14
C LEU A 8 -5.03 -23.30 14.98
N PRO A 9 -4.36 -22.29 14.42
CA PRO A 9 -3.31 -21.53 15.11
C PRO A 9 -3.82 -20.75 16.34
N TYR A 10 -5.15 -20.59 16.48
CA TYR A 10 -5.82 -20.11 17.68
C TYR A 10 -6.74 -21.24 18.18
N GLY A 11 -6.22 -22.07 19.07
CA GLY A 11 -6.86 -23.31 19.53
C GLY A 11 -7.84 -23.17 20.69
N CYS A 12 -8.17 -21.95 21.10
CA CYS A 12 -9.13 -21.72 22.19
C CYS A 12 -10.56 -21.78 21.64
N ILE A 13 -11.38 -22.66 22.21
CA ILE A 13 -12.84 -22.62 21.97
C ILE A 13 -13.32 -21.27 22.53
N PRO A 14 -14.00 -20.44 21.73
CA PRO A 14 -14.46 -19.14 22.21
C PRO A 14 -15.45 -19.31 23.36
N ASP A 15 -15.31 -18.49 24.40
CA ASP A 15 -16.20 -18.50 25.58
C ASP A 15 -17.61 -18.01 25.21
N GLY A 16 -17.72 -17.29 24.09
CA GLY A 16 -18.98 -16.82 23.56
C GLY A 16 -18.87 -16.23 22.16
N PRO A 17 -20.01 -15.80 21.59
CA PRO A 17 -20.08 -15.21 20.25
C PRO A 17 -19.26 -13.91 20.13
N VAL A 18 -19.20 -13.09 21.18
CA VAL A 18 -18.38 -11.87 21.23
C VAL A 18 -16.89 -12.22 21.14
N ASP A 19 -16.45 -13.24 21.89
CA ASP A 19 -15.06 -13.71 21.86
C ASP A 19 -14.70 -14.32 20.50
N LEU A 20 -15.59 -15.11 19.90
CA LEU A 20 -15.41 -15.63 18.54
C LEU A 20 -15.20 -14.49 17.53
N PHE A 21 -16.02 -13.44 17.62
CA PHE A 21 -15.92 -12.31 16.72
C PHE A 21 -14.65 -11.50 16.97
N HIS A 22 -14.22 -11.37 18.23
CA HIS A 22 -12.94 -10.77 18.58
C HIS A 22 -11.78 -11.54 17.93
N GLN A 23 -11.72 -12.86 18.10
CA GLN A 23 -10.69 -13.72 17.50
C GLN A 23 -10.68 -13.60 15.96
N PHE A 24 -11.86 -13.54 15.34
CA PHE A 24 -11.99 -13.31 13.90
C PHE A 24 -11.38 -11.96 13.48
N LEU A 25 -11.70 -10.87 14.19
CA LEU A 25 -11.14 -9.55 13.91
C LEU A 25 -9.62 -9.52 14.13
N THR A 26 -9.10 -10.17 15.18
CA THR A 26 -7.66 -10.29 15.43
C THR A 26 -6.96 -11.03 14.30
N HIS A 27 -7.55 -12.12 13.79
CA HIS A 27 -7.00 -12.85 12.66
C HIS A 27 -7.01 -11.98 11.39
N ALA A 28 -8.13 -11.33 11.08
CA ALA A 28 -8.25 -10.45 9.94
C ALA A 28 -7.25 -9.29 10.00
N HIS A 29 -7.08 -8.67 11.16
CA HIS A 29 -6.07 -7.64 11.40
C HIS A 29 -4.65 -8.15 11.12
N THR A 30 -4.33 -9.37 11.57
CA THR A 30 -3.02 -10.00 11.31
C THR A 30 -2.79 -10.22 9.80
N GLN A 31 -3.81 -10.66 9.07
CA GLN A 31 -3.73 -10.81 7.60
C GLN A 31 -3.52 -9.46 6.90
N TRP A 32 -4.19 -8.40 7.37
CA TRP A 32 -3.99 -7.05 6.87
C TRP A 32 -2.57 -6.54 7.09
N LEU A 33 -2.01 -6.75 8.29
CA LEU A 33 -0.62 -6.38 8.58
C LEU A 33 0.37 -7.11 7.67
N GLU A 34 0.17 -8.41 7.47
CA GLU A 34 1.01 -9.20 6.56
C GLU A 34 0.90 -8.72 5.11
N LEU A 35 -0.30 -8.36 4.67
CA LEU A 35 -0.52 -7.77 3.36
C LEU A 35 0.19 -6.42 3.20
N CYS A 36 0.08 -5.53 4.20
CA CYS A 36 0.80 -4.26 4.22
C CYS A 36 2.32 -4.47 4.19
N ARG A 37 2.84 -5.46 4.95
CA ARG A 37 4.26 -5.82 4.96
C ARG A 37 4.75 -6.21 3.57
N ARG A 38 4.05 -7.13 2.90
CA ARG A 38 4.39 -7.57 1.53
C ARG A 38 4.32 -6.43 0.51
N ALA A 39 3.32 -5.55 0.63
CA ALA A 39 3.23 -4.38 -0.23
C ALA A 39 4.44 -3.44 -0.02
N GLY A 40 4.86 -3.25 1.23
CA GLY A 40 6.05 -2.46 1.58
C GLY A 40 7.35 -3.05 1.04
N GLU A 41 7.51 -4.38 1.09
CA GLU A 41 8.64 -5.07 0.47
C GLU A 41 8.67 -4.88 -1.05
N CYS A 42 7.53 -5.00 -1.72
CA CYS A 42 7.41 -4.76 -3.16
C CYS A 42 7.84 -3.32 -3.53
N LEU A 43 7.31 -2.31 -2.84
CA LEU A 43 7.66 -0.91 -3.09
C LEU A 43 9.14 -0.62 -2.80
N SER A 44 9.68 -1.23 -1.74
CA SER A 44 11.11 -1.10 -1.39
C SER A 44 12.01 -1.72 -2.47
N GLN A 45 11.63 -2.89 -2.99
CA GLN A 45 12.32 -3.55 -4.09
C GLN A 45 12.30 -2.68 -5.36
N ARG A 46 11.15 -2.09 -5.70
CA ARG A 46 11.04 -1.15 -6.83
C ARG A 46 11.91 0.08 -6.64
N ARG A 47 11.99 0.62 -5.42
CA ARG A 47 12.90 1.72 -5.10
C ARG A 47 14.35 1.34 -5.34
N PHE A 48 14.75 0.15 -4.90
CA PHE A 48 16.10 -0.35 -5.13
C PHE A 48 16.41 -0.49 -6.63
N GLU A 49 15.48 -1.05 -7.41
CA GLU A 49 15.61 -1.18 -8.87
C GLU A 49 15.66 0.16 -9.60
N GLN A 50 14.87 1.14 -9.14
CA GLN A 50 14.90 2.51 -9.65
C GLN A 50 16.28 3.15 -9.44
N LEU A 51 16.86 3.00 -8.25
CA LEU A 51 18.21 3.49 -7.94
C LEU A 51 19.28 2.77 -8.78
N LYS A 52 19.19 1.44 -8.88
CA LYS A 52 20.12 0.62 -9.68
C LYS A 52 20.09 0.96 -11.17
N SER A 53 18.90 1.21 -11.71
CA SER A 53 18.71 1.59 -13.12
C SER A 53 18.93 3.08 -13.41
N GLN A 54 19.31 3.88 -12.40
CA GLN A 54 19.43 5.35 -12.51
C GLN A 54 18.16 6.02 -13.06
N GLY A 55 16.98 5.46 -12.75
CA GLY A 55 15.69 5.97 -13.22
C GLY A 55 15.41 5.74 -14.72
N LYS A 56 16.13 4.84 -15.39
CA LYS A 56 16.00 4.61 -16.84
C LYS A 56 15.04 3.47 -17.22
N SER A 57 14.45 2.78 -16.25
CA SER A 57 13.51 1.68 -16.55
C SER A 57 12.13 2.24 -16.96
N PRO A 58 11.69 2.05 -18.21
CA PRO A 58 10.41 2.58 -18.69
C PRO A 58 9.20 1.90 -18.03
N GLU A 59 9.36 0.64 -17.61
CA GLU A 59 8.27 -0.19 -17.08
C GLU A 59 7.89 0.19 -15.64
N THR A 60 8.81 0.83 -14.91
CA THR A 60 8.65 1.19 -13.49
C THR A 60 7.49 2.16 -13.24
N ILE A 61 7.18 3.07 -14.17
CA ILE A 61 6.05 4.00 -14.00
C ILE A 61 4.71 3.27 -14.03
N ASN A 62 4.52 2.40 -15.01
CA ASN A 62 3.28 1.65 -15.18
C ASN A 62 3.03 0.73 -13.98
N ASP A 63 4.09 0.08 -13.54
CA ASP A 63 4.07 -0.79 -12.38
C ASP A 63 3.75 -0.06 -11.07
N LEU A 64 4.37 1.09 -10.83
CA LEU A 64 4.04 1.94 -9.67
C LEU A 64 2.60 2.47 -9.74
N ALA A 65 2.10 2.79 -10.93
CA ALA A 65 0.71 3.21 -11.11
C ALA A 65 -0.27 2.07 -10.77
N LYS A 66 0.04 0.83 -11.17
CA LYS A 66 -0.76 -0.35 -10.78
C LYS A 66 -0.72 -0.58 -9.27
N ASP A 67 0.42 -0.41 -8.64
CA ASP A 67 0.52 -0.57 -7.18
C ASP A 67 -0.27 0.51 -6.44
N ALA A 68 -0.22 1.77 -6.89
CA ALA A 68 -1.06 2.84 -6.35
C ALA A 68 -2.57 2.54 -6.53
N GLN A 69 -2.97 2.01 -7.69
CA GLN A 69 -4.35 1.59 -7.92
C GLN A 69 -4.77 0.46 -6.96
N ARG A 70 -3.90 -0.53 -6.73
CA ARG A 70 -4.16 -1.63 -5.79
C ARG A 70 -4.30 -1.13 -4.35
N LEU A 71 -3.42 -0.22 -3.91
CA LEU A 71 -3.51 0.41 -2.59
C LEU A 71 -4.84 1.16 -2.41
N ALA A 72 -5.30 1.90 -3.42
CA ALA A 72 -6.61 2.54 -3.38
C ALA A 72 -7.77 1.52 -3.25
N GLY A 73 -7.70 0.40 -3.98
CA GLY A 73 -8.68 -0.69 -3.85
C GLY A 73 -8.69 -1.35 -2.47
N LEU A 74 -7.51 -1.52 -1.87
CA LEU A 74 -7.36 -2.03 -0.50
C LEU A 74 -7.98 -1.06 0.51
N ARG A 75 -7.79 0.25 0.34
CA ARG A 75 -8.39 1.28 1.21
C ARG A 75 -9.92 1.22 1.19
N LEU A 76 -10.53 1.06 0.01
CA LEU A 76 -11.97 0.89 -0.12
C LEU A 76 -12.46 -0.40 0.55
N SER A 77 -11.72 -1.50 0.36
CA SER A 77 -12.04 -2.79 0.96
C SER A 77 -11.98 -2.75 2.49
N LEU A 78 -10.95 -2.10 3.06
CA LEU A 78 -10.85 -1.88 4.50
C LEU A 78 -12.02 -1.07 5.02
N ALA A 79 -12.35 0.06 4.38
CA ALA A 79 -13.47 0.91 4.80
C ALA A 79 -14.80 0.15 4.81
N SER A 80 -15.04 -0.68 3.79
CA SER A 80 -16.22 -1.55 3.73
C SER A 80 -16.22 -2.59 4.85
N GLN A 81 -15.11 -3.31 5.06
CA GLN A 81 -15.01 -4.32 6.12
C GLN A 81 -15.22 -3.74 7.51
N ILE A 82 -14.62 -2.59 7.81
CA ILE A 82 -14.80 -1.90 9.10
C ILE A 82 -16.25 -1.45 9.28
N SER A 83 -16.89 -0.92 8.22
CA SER A 83 -18.30 -0.52 8.29
C SER A 83 -19.21 -1.71 8.58
N GLU A 84 -19.02 -2.83 7.88
CA GLU A 84 -19.82 -4.04 8.09
C GLU A 84 -19.54 -4.68 9.45
N ALA A 85 -18.29 -4.71 9.92
CA ALA A 85 -17.96 -5.19 11.26
C ALA A 85 -18.61 -4.34 12.35
N ARG A 86 -18.62 -3.00 12.20
CA ARG A 86 -19.28 -2.08 13.12
C ARG A 86 -20.78 -2.31 13.17
N LYS A 87 -21.45 -2.38 12.01
CA LYS A 87 -22.88 -2.71 11.93
C LYS A 87 -23.19 -4.06 12.57
N PHE A 88 -22.35 -5.07 12.34
CA PHE A 88 -22.53 -6.38 12.95
C PHE A 88 -22.53 -6.32 14.48
N ILE A 89 -21.60 -5.58 15.08
CA ILE A 89 -21.56 -5.38 16.54
C ILE A 89 -22.77 -4.58 17.03
N GLU A 90 -23.22 -3.60 16.25
CA GLU A 90 -24.30 -2.68 16.63
C GLU A 90 -25.72 -3.22 16.41
N ASP A 91 -25.93 -4.14 15.47
CA ASP A 91 -27.25 -4.63 15.09
C ASP A 91 -27.56 -6.02 15.64
N ASN A 92 -26.53 -6.82 15.90
CA ASN A 92 -26.70 -8.18 16.36
C ASN A 92 -27.16 -8.24 17.83
N LYS A 93 -28.29 -8.89 18.10
CA LYS A 93 -28.85 -9.04 19.46
C LYS A 93 -27.89 -9.76 20.39
N THR A 94 -27.23 -10.81 19.91
CA THR A 94 -26.25 -11.59 20.68
C THR A 94 -25.02 -10.77 21.07
N MET A 95 -24.66 -9.76 20.26
CA MET A 95 -23.60 -8.81 20.61
C MET A 95 -24.07 -7.73 21.59
N LYS A 96 -25.36 -7.40 21.61
CA LYS A 96 -25.95 -6.42 22.53
C LYS A 96 -26.12 -6.98 23.94
N ASP A 97 -26.55 -8.23 24.02
CA ASP A 97 -26.82 -8.95 25.26
C ASP A 97 -25.54 -9.59 25.82
N ASP A 98 -24.39 -8.93 25.65
CA ASP A 98 -23.08 -9.41 26.07
C ASP A 98 -22.96 -9.38 27.60
N PRO A 99 -23.03 -10.55 28.27
CA PRO A 99 -23.06 -10.61 29.73
C PRO A 99 -21.70 -10.30 30.36
N ASP A 100 -20.61 -10.45 29.59
CA ASP A 100 -19.23 -10.30 30.07
C ASP A 100 -18.68 -8.87 29.84
N GLY A 101 -19.40 -8.02 29.11
CA GLY A 101 -18.99 -6.63 28.81
C GLY A 101 -17.80 -6.50 27.84
N ASN A 102 -17.43 -7.59 27.16
CA ASN A 102 -16.40 -7.68 26.14
C ASN A 102 -16.72 -6.89 24.85
N ARG A 103 -17.96 -6.50 24.59
CA ARG A 103 -18.36 -5.73 23.41
C ARG A 103 -17.56 -4.44 23.28
N GLN A 104 -17.33 -3.75 24.40
CA GLN A 104 -16.60 -2.48 24.38
C GLN A 104 -15.13 -2.68 24.02
N SER A 105 -14.52 -3.80 24.44
CA SER A 105 -13.13 -4.12 24.07
C SER A 105 -13.03 -4.44 22.58
N VAL A 106 -14.00 -5.16 22.02
CA VAL A 106 -14.09 -5.44 20.57
C VAL A 106 -14.26 -4.16 19.75
N LEU A 107 -15.14 -3.25 20.18
CA LEU A 107 -15.31 -1.95 19.51
C LEU A 107 -14.04 -1.10 19.56
N LYS A 108 -13.34 -1.12 20.70
CA LYS A 108 -12.07 -0.42 20.87
C LYS A 108 -10.99 -1.01 19.94
N PHE A 109 -10.83 -2.33 19.94
CA PHE A 109 -9.91 -3.03 19.05
C PHE A 109 -10.19 -2.72 17.57
N LEU A 110 -11.47 -2.75 17.17
CA LEU A 110 -11.88 -2.44 15.80
C LEU A 110 -11.50 -1.02 15.39
N ALA A 111 -11.67 -0.03 16.27
CA ALA A 111 -11.40 1.37 15.96
C ALA A 111 -9.90 1.72 16.04
N GLU A 112 -9.22 1.28 17.10
CA GLU A 112 -7.84 1.69 17.39
C GLU A 112 -6.83 0.82 16.65
N ASP A 113 -6.84 -0.49 16.90
CA ASP A 113 -5.82 -1.39 16.33
C ASP A 113 -6.11 -1.70 14.86
N PHE A 114 -7.36 -2.05 14.55
CA PHE A 114 -7.71 -2.47 13.20
C PHE A 114 -7.86 -1.26 12.27
N GLU A 115 -8.83 -0.38 12.52
CA GLU A 115 -9.13 0.72 11.60
C GLU A 115 -7.97 1.73 11.53
N SER A 116 -7.59 2.32 12.66
CA SER A 116 -6.54 3.34 12.68
C SER A 116 -5.17 2.75 12.34
N GLY A 117 -4.79 1.62 12.95
CA GLY A 117 -3.50 0.97 12.72
C GLY A 117 -3.27 0.58 11.25
N ILE A 118 -4.24 -0.07 10.61
CA ILE A 118 -4.12 -0.46 9.19
C ILE A 118 -4.19 0.78 8.27
N LYS A 119 -5.03 1.78 8.58
CA LYS A 119 -5.05 3.03 7.81
C LYS A 119 -3.70 3.73 7.80
N THR A 120 -3.05 3.86 8.96
CA THR A 120 -1.71 4.45 9.05
C THR A 120 -0.71 3.67 8.18
N LYS A 121 -0.74 2.33 8.21
CA LYS A 121 0.14 1.52 7.36
C LYS A 121 -0.14 1.69 5.86
N LEU A 122 -1.40 1.78 5.46
CA LEU A 122 -1.75 2.09 4.07
C LEU A 122 -1.30 3.49 3.65
N ASP A 123 -1.45 4.49 4.52
CA ASP A 123 -1.02 5.87 4.26
C ASP A 123 0.51 5.94 4.05
N GLU A 124 1.30 5.21 4.88
CA GLU A 124 2.75 5.08 4.71
C GLU A 124 3.12 4.48 3.33
N LEU A 125 2.40 3.43 2.90
CA LEU A 125 2.61 2.78 1.61
C LEU A 125 2.23 3.69 0.43
N GLU A 126 1.11 4.39 0.53
CA GLU A 126 0.69 5.36 -0.48
C GLU A 126 1.69 6.50 -0.62
N GLN A 127 2.23 7.01 0.49
CA GLN A 127 3.27 8.04 0.47
C GLN A 127 4.52 7.52 -0.23
N MET A 128 4.96 6.30 0.09
CA MET A 128 6.12 5.68 -0.57
C MET A 128 5.90 5.52 -2.08
N ALA A 129 4.72 5.08 -2.51
CA ALA A 129 4.37 4.95 -3.93
C ALA A 129 4.39 6.31 -4.65
N ARG A 130 3.85 7.36 -4.04
CA ARG A 130 3.84 8.74 -4.58
C ARG A 130 5.27 9.29 -4.69
N ASP A 131 6.10 9.08 -3.68
CA ASP A 131 7.50 9.52 -3.70
C ASP A 131 8.28 8.85 -4.83
N LEU A 132 8.08 7.54 -5.03
CA LEU A 132 8.70 6.79 -6.13
C LEU A 132 8.24 7.32 -7.49
N LEU A 133 6.94 7.52 -7.67
CA LEU A 133 6.39 8.10 -8.90
C LEU A 133 6.99 9.48 -9.19
N GLN A 134 7.15 10.31 -8.16
CA GLN A 134 7.72 11.65 -8.32
C GLN A 134 9.20 11.61 -8.73
N ILE A 135 10.00 10.70 -8.16
CA ILE A 135 11.43 10.52 -8.50
C ILE A 135 11.58 10.07 -9.96
N VAL A 136 10.81 9.07 -10.38
CA VAL A 136 10.88 8.54 -11.75
C VAL A 136 10.43 9.59 -12.75
N SER A 137 9.31 10.29 -12.49
CA SER A 137 8.79 11.34 -13.36
C SER A 137 9.79 12.50 -13.56
N LYS A 138 10.42 12.95 -12.47
CA LYS A 138 11.48 13.98 -12.54
C LYS A 138 12.68 13.51 -13.36
N SER A 139 13.13 12.27 -13.16
CA SER A 139 14.28 11.70 -13.86
C SER A 139 14.06 11.63 -15.37
N VAL A 140 12.87 11.19 -15.81
CA VAL A 140 12.48 11.17 -17.23
C VAL A 140 12.47 12.57 -17.83
N TYR A 141 11.91 13.56 -17.12
CA TYR A 141 11.90 14.95 -17.58
C TYR A 141 13.32 15.51 -17.78
N TYR A 142 14.24 15.27 -16.83
CA TYR A 142 15.63 15.72 -16.95
C TYR A 142 16.37 15.05 -18.11
N LEU A 143 16.15 13.76 -18.35
CA LEU A 143 16.73 13.04 -19.49
C LEU A 143 16.22 13.60 -20.81
N TYR A 144 14.91 13.84 -20.93
CA TYR A 144 14.30 14.43 -22.11
C TYR A 144 14.84 15.84 -22.39
N ARG A 145 14.87 16.70 -21.36
CA ARG A 145 15.42 18.06 -21.46
C ARG A 145 16.90 18.05 -21.84
N ARG A 146 17.69 17.11 -21.30
CA ARG A 146 19.11 16.96 -21.63
C ARG A 146 19.30 16.54 -23.10
N CYS A 147 18.54 15.56 -23.60
CA CYS A 147 18.58 15.14 -25.01
C CYS A 147 18.22 16.28 -25.97
N MET A 148 17.11 16.99 -25.69
CA MET A 148 16.69 18.15 -26.48
C MET A 148 17.76 19.26 -26.50
N LEU A 149 18.40 19.54 -25.37
CA LEU A 149 19.48 20.54 -25.29
C LEU A 149 20.74 20.11 -26.06
N THR A 150 21.09 18.82 -26.07
CA THR A 150 22.22 18.31 -26.85
C THR A 150 21.95 18.35 -28.35
N GLU A 151 20.74 17.97 -28.80
CA GLU A 151 20.33 18.06 -30.20
C GLU A 151 20.33 19.52 -30.67
N TYR A 152 19.75 20.42 -29.88
CA TYR A 152 19.70 21.84 -30.22
C TYR A 152 21.10 22.48 -30.30
N ARG A 153 22.03 22.10 -29.41
CA ARG A 153 23.44 22.55 -29.48
C ARG A 153 24.15 22.00 -30.70
N SER A 154 23.93 20.72 -31.04
CA SER A 154 24.48 20.09 -32.23
C SER A 154 24.00 20.77 -33.52
N LEU A 155 22.69 21.02 -33.62
CA LEU A 155 22.08 21.73 -34.76
C LEU A 155 22.61 23.16 -34.90
N ARG A 156 22.79 23.91 -33.81
CA ARG A 156 23.41 25.24 -33.85
C ARG A 156 24.88 25.20 -34.25
N GLY A 157 25.65 24.22 -33.76
CA GLY A 157 27.05 24.04 -34.14
C GLY A 157 27.20 23.79 -35.65
N VAL A 158 26.38 22.90 -36.21
CA VAL A 158 26.34 22.59 -37.64
C VAL A 158 25.94 23.81 -38.49
N GLN A 159 24.97 24.60 -38.03
CA GLN A 159 24.56 25.82 -38.73
C GLN A 159 25.62 26.93 -38.69
N SER A 160 26.35 27.08 -37.57
CA SER A 160 27.48 28.02 -37.49
C SER A 160 28.62 27.63 -38.43
N ALA A 161 29.04 26.36 -38.42
CA ALA A 161 30.11 25.86 -39.29
C ALA A 161 29.79 26.04 -40.78
N ARG A 162 28.52 25.83 -41.19
CA ARG A 162 28.06 26.08 -42.57
C ARG A 162 28.09 27.57 -42.98
N ARG A 163 27.98 28.50 -42.03
CA ARG A 163 28.03 29.95 -42.34
C ARG A 163 29.46 30.44 -42.51
N GLU A 164 30.42 29.90 -41.76
CA GLU A 164 31.84 30.22 -41.91
C GLU A 164 32.41 29.69 -43.23
N LEU A 165 32.05 28.46 -43.62
CA LEU A 165 32.42 27.87 -44.92
C LEU A 165 31.83 28.60 -46.15
N ARG A 166 30.82 29.47 -45.97
CA ARG A 166 30.28 30.30 -47.07
C ARG A 166 30.89 31.71 -47.11
N ARG A 167 31.70 32.09 -46.12
CA ARG A 167 32.36 33.41 -46.05
C ARG A 167 33.81 33.38 -46.51
N ASN A 168 34.42 32.19 -46.58
CA ASN A 168 35.69 31.95 -47.26
C ASN A 168 35.45 31.47 -48.68
#